data_AF-A0A9C9YS90-F1
#
_entry.id   AF-A0A9C9YS90-F1
#
_cell.length_a   1.000
_cell.length_b   1.000
_cell.length_c   1.000
_cell.angle_alpha   90.00
_cell.angle_beta   90.00
_cell.angle_gamma   90.00
#
_symmetry.space_group_name_H-M   'P 1'
#
loop_
_entity.id
_entity.type
_entity.pdbx_description
1 polymer ?
#
loop_
_entity_poly.entity_id
_entity_poly.type
_entity_poly.pdbx_seq_one_letter_code
_entity_poly.pdbx_strand_id
1 'polypeptide(L)'
;MKRVFPVVAAAGALFMLLSASLAFAGVKPLLMEGKKSLYQRVVSKPRAVVGDKPSTVGAKLAPAFSIYYVYARKKLGIREWLQVADNTDGQNLRWIAAEQTIPWNQGLTVIFRNPLTQERVLLFKDEQSLKSLIEKNDKQRYEAYYQQAVAGKTPADSPVVAIQPDYNIDPARQFYVAPILAHEDVFLGDGQAKLLKVATVAAEGRGKPAPATGTDFRAGVVFVVDATLSMGPYIDRTREAIRKIYRQLEKSGGSGRLRFGLIAFRDNVEAVKGLDYVTRAYATLQQGGDARQFFALVDQVEPATVSSQDFREDAYAGVKAALDDIDWKGVDARYVVLVTDAGPREAGDKLGATGLSADALNKLAQRNNVSITVLHLLTPKGVDNHEQAREAYRILSNYPGVGELYYGVEAGDVEKFGKAVDVLSQQISGSVRTAMGKAGVTRQAGDESPSLDALSEKLARIGNALRIQYLKKDKQGPPSLLSAWVLDHSLRDPSRKTLDVGVLMTRNQLGDLHERLSKTLASF
;
A
#
# COMPACT_ATOMS: atom_id res chain seq x y z
N MET A 1 29.10 92.10 -22.52
CA MET A 1 30.08 91.18 -23.14
C MET A 1 29.93 89.80 -22.50
N LYS A 2 30.03 88.74 -23.32
CA LYS A 2 29.83 87.32 -23.01
C LYS A 2 30.53 86.85 -21.71
N ARG A 3 29.92 85.94 -20.94
CA ARG A 3 30.32 84.51 -20.82
C ARG A 3 29.86 83.83 -19.50
N VAL A 4 29.66 82.51 -19.64
CA VAL A 4 29.73 81.38 -18.68
C VAL A 4 28.49 81.05 -17.83
N PHE A 5 27.83 79.95 -18.22
CA PHE A 5 27.03 79.08 -17.34
C PHE A 5 27.95 78.09 -16.61
N PRO A 6 27.64 77.72 -15.36
CA PRO A 6 27.97 76.39 -14.84
C PRO A 6 26.71 75.56 -14.58
N VAL A 7 26.86 74.29 -14.96
CA VAL A 7 25.98 73.14 -14.76
C VAL A 7 25.94 72.79 -13.27
N VAL A 8 24.74 72.61 -12.70
CA VAL A 8 24.53 71.94 -11.41
C VAL A 8 23.82 70.61 -11.69
N ALA A 9 24.49 69.52 -11.31
CA ALA A 9 24.02 68.16 -11.44
C ALA A 9 22.89 67.86 -10.44
N ALA A 10 21.75 67.41 -10.96
CA ALA A 10 20.66 66.84 -10.16
C ALA A 10 20.83 65.31 -10.11
N ALA A 11 21.13 64.77 -8.93
CA ALA A 11 21.18 63.34 -8.67
C ALA A 11 19.74 62.79 -8.56
N GLY A 12 19.28 62.07 -9.58
CA GLY A 12 18.07 61.27 -9.53
C GLY A 12 18.34 59.91 -8.88
N ALA A 13 17.74 59.67 -7.72
CA ALA A 13 17.74 58.35 -7.08
C ALA A 13 16.71 57.45 -7.77
N LEU A 14 17.20 56.49 -8.56
CA LEU A 14 16.41 55.44 -9.19
C LEU A 14 16.13 54.33 -8.15
N PHE A 15 14.90 54.25 -7.67
CA PHE A 15 14.45 53.19 -6.76
C PHE A 15 14.28 51.89 -7.58
N MET A 16 15.32 51.05 -7.64
CA MET A 16 15.20 49.68 -8.14
C MET A 16 14.39 48.86 -7.12
N LEU A 17 13.12 48.61 -7.44
CA LEU A 17 12.33 47.53 -6.85
C LEU A 17 12.96 46.20 -7.26
N LEU A 18 13.86 45.68 -6.42
CA LEU A 18 14.28 44.29 -6.47
C LEU A 18 13.09 43.43 -6.01
N SER A 19 12.31 42.94 -6.97
CA SER A 19 11.40 41.82 -6.75
C SER A 19 12.23 40.60 -6.41
N ALA A 20 12.49 40.38 -5.13
CA ALA A 20 13.03 39.12 -4.63
C ALA A 20 11.97 38.04 -4.86
N SER A 21 12.09 37.34 -5.99
CA SER A 21 11.45 36.04 -6.17
C SER A 21 11.94 35.14 -5.04
N LEU A 22 11.15 35.02 -3.98
CA LEU A 22 11.27 33.93 -3.01
C LEU A 22 11.02 32.64 -3.78
N ALA A 23 12.08 32.10 -4.38
CA ALA A 23 12.11 30.70 -4.77
C ALA A 23 11.83 29.91 -3.49
N PHE A 24 10.62 29.36 -3.37
CA PHE A 24 10.30 28.38 -2.36
C PHE A 24 11.30 27.23 -2.54
N ALA A 25 12.37 27.24 -1.74
CA ALA A 25 13.26 26.10 -1.65
C ALA A 25 12.40 24.95 -1.12
N GLY A 26 11.99 24.05 -2.02
CA GLY A 26 11.15 22.91 -1.68
C GLY A 26 11.75 22.17 -0.49
N VAL A 27 10.92 21.86 0.50
CA VAL A 27 11.32 21.13 1.69
C VAL A 27 11.87 19.78 1.22
N LYS A 28 13.16 19.50 1.49
CA LYS A 28 13.83 18.25 1.12
C LYS A 28 13.93 17.31 2.32
N PRO A 29 13.94 15.98 2.10
CA PRO A 29 14.22 15.05 3.18
C PRO A 29 15.62 15.28 3.79
N LEU A 30 15.77 14.91 5.05
CA LEU A 30 17.05 14.90 5.74
C LEU A 30 18.01 13.95 5.03
N LEU A 31 19.24 14.41 4.82
CA LEU A 31 20.33 13.54 4.34
C LEU A 31 20.74 12.57 5.44
N MET A 32 21.15 11.38 5.03
CA MET A 32 21.86 10.45 5.91
C MET A 32 23.17 11.09 6.38
N GLU A 33 23.56 10.81 7.61
CA GLU A 33 24.82 11.29 8.17
C GLU A 33 26.01 10.91 7.26
N GLY A 34 26.84 11.91 6.95
CA GLY A 34 27.98 11.76 6.05
C GLY A 34 27.64 11.55 4.57
N LYS A 35 26.37 11.66 4.14
CA LYS A 35 25.97 11.49 2.73
C LYS A 35 25.52 12.82 2.11
N LYS A 36 25.81 13.00 0.82
CA LYS A 36 25.47 14.21 0.04
C LYS A 36 24.20 14.08 -0.80
N SER A 37 23.81 12.85 -1.12
CA SER A 37 22.71 12.54 -2.05
C SER A 37 21.71 11.51 -1.55
N LEU A 38 21.98 10.87 -0.41
CA LEU A 38 21.13 9.81 0.12
C LEU A 38 20.30 10.35 1.29
N TYR A 39 18.97 10.23 1.16
CA TYR A 39 18.02 10.67 2.16
C TYR A 39 17.76 9.60 3.21
N GLN A 40 17.46 10.06 4.43
CA GLN A 40 16.99 9.21 5.52
C GLN A 40 15.63 8.63 5.17
N ARG A 41 15.49 7.33 5.44
CA ARG A 41 14.25 6.59 5.21
C ARG A 41 13.90 5.78 6.44
N VAL A 42 12.61 5.59 6.65
CA VAL A 42 12.07 4.74 7.70
C VAL A 42 10.96 3.86 7.14
N VAL A 43 10.76 2.71 7.78
CA VAL A 43 9.66 1.79 7.50
C VAL A 43 8.70 1.81 8.68
N SER A 44 7.40 1.97 8.45
CA SER A 44 6.40 1.89 9.52
C SER A 44 6.31 0.47 10.10
N LYS A 45 6.29 0.37 11.43
CA LYS A 45 5.95 -0.88 12.09
C LYS A 45 4.46 -1.18 11.93
N PRO A 46 4.04 -2.46 12.02
CA PRO A 46 2.63 -2.79 12.16
C PRO A 46 1.99 -1.97 13.30
N ARG A 47 0.78 -1.44 13.05
CA ARG A 47 0.02 -0.60 14.00
C ARG A 47 0.62 0.77 14.31
N ALA A 48 1.59 1.23 13.53
CA ALA A 48 2.05 2.60 13.59
C ALA A 48 0.89 3.59 13.32
N VAL A 49 0.94 4.77 13.94
CA VAL A 49 -0.04 5.83 13.67
C VAL A 49 0.65 7.09 13.16
N VAL A 50 -0.01 7.79 12.22
CA VAL A 50 0.48 9.01 11.58
C VAL A 50 -0.53 10.15 11.75
N GLY A 51 -0.07 11.31 12.18
CA GLY A 51 -0.91 12.49 12.44
C GLY A 51 -0.38 13.76 11.79
N ASP A 52 -1.16 14.84 11.78
CA ASP A 52 -0.70 16.16 11.29
C ASP A 52 0.18 16.89 12.30
N LYS A 53 0.18 16.43 13.56
CA LYS A 53 0.98 16.95 14.67
C LYS A 53 1.78 15.81 15.30
N PRO A 54 2.91 16.09 15.98
CA PRO A 54 3.66 15.12 16.76
C PRO A 54 2.90 14.70 18.04
N SER A 55 1.77 14.02 17.84
CA SER A 55 0.83 13.56 18.85
C SER A 55 0.07 12.34 18.34
N THR A 56 -0.35 11.47 19.26
CA THR A 56 -1.24 10.34 18.93
C THR A 56 -2.70 10.76 18.87
N VAL A 57 -3.06 11.96 19.34
CA VAL A 57 -4.43 12.47 19.32
C VAL A 57 -4.84 12.77 17.88
N GLY A 58 -5.90 12.13 17.41
CA GLY A 58 -6.39 12.25 16.02
C GLY A 58 -5.51 11.58 14.96
N ALA A 59 -4.49 10.81 15.39
CA ALA A 59 -3.63 10.06 14.48
C ALA A 59 -4.39 8.86 13.87
N LYS A 60 -4.03 8.50 12.63
CA LYS A 60 -4.64 7.41 11.87
C LYS A 60 -3.64 6.28 11.67
N LEU A 61 -4.13 5.06 11.51
CA LEU A 61 -3.30 3.86 11.31
C LEU A 61 -2.47 3.98 10.02
N ALA A 62 -1.15 4.04 10.09
CA ALA A 62 -0.31 3.98 8.90
C ALA A 62 -0.35 2.56 8.31
N PRO A 63 -0.26 2.40 6.97
CA PRO A 63 -0.10 1.07 6.40
C PRO A 63 1.20 0.45 6.94
N ALA A 64 1.15 -0.85 7.21
CA ALA A 64 2.30 -1.56 7.78
C ALA A 64 3.41 -1.72 6.73
N PHE A 65 4.66 -1.55 7.15
CA PHE A 65 5.84 -1.62 6.28
C PHE A 65 5.86 -0.62 5.11
N SER A 66 5.13 0.49 5.24
CA SER A 66 5.24 1.63 4.32
C SER A 66 6.57 2.34 4.49
N ILE A 67 7.13 2.77 3.37
CA ILE A 67 8.42 3.43 3.29
C ILE A 67 8.17 4.93 3.31
N TYR A 68 8.85 5.64 4.20
CA TYR A 68 8.80 7.09 4.27
C TYR A 68 10.19 7.71 4.25
N TYR A 69 10.31 8.87 3.62
CA TYR A 69 11.42 9.80 3.77
C TYR A 69 11.25 10.63 5.03
N VAL A 70 12.34 10.86 5.76
CA VAL A 70 12.34 11.68 6.99
C VAL A 70 12.70 13.11 6.65
N TYR A 71 11.86 14.06 7.05
CA TYR A 71 12.00 15.49 6.77
C TYR A 71 12.44 16.31 7.98
N ALA A 72 12.01 15.89 9.18
CA ALA A 72 12.41 16.53 10.42
C ALA A 72 12.36 15.54 11.57
N ARG A 73 13.10 15.84 12.62
CA ARG A 73 13.07 15.13 13.90
C ARG A 73 12.72 16.13 14.99
N LYS A 74 11.80 15.77 15.88
CA LYS A 74 11.38 16.62 16.98
C LYS A 74 11.24 15.80 18.26
N LYS A 75 11.96 16.20 19.30
CA LYS A 75 11.82 15.59 20.63
C LYS A 75 10.76 16.34 21.42
N LEU A 76 9.76 15.63 21.92
CA LEU A 76 8.73 16.18 22.82
C LEU A 76 8.67 15.30 24.08
N GLY A 77 9.18 15.85 25.19
CA GLY A 77 9.42 15.07 26.40
C GLY A 77 10.41 13.93 26.15
N ILE A 78 9.99 12.70 26.45
CA ILE A 78 10.81 11.49 26.24
C ILE A 78 10.68 10.89 24.84
N ARG A 79 9.69 11.29 24.04
CA ARG A 79 9.42 10.71 22.72
C ARG A 79 10.06 11.53 21.61
N GLU A 80 10.68 10.83 20.67
CA GLU A 80 11.12 11.40 19.41
C GLU A 80 10.01 11.21 18.37
N TRP A 81 9.72 12.27 17.62
CA TRP A 81 8.78 12.28 16.52
C TRP A 81 9.52 12.55 15.22
N LEU A 82 9.13 11.84 14.17
CA LEU A 82 9.67 12.00 12.82
C LEU A 82 8.59 12.66 11.96
N GLN A 83 8.93 13.75 11.31
CA GLN A 83 8.12 14.26 10.20
C GLN A 83 8.50 13.47 8.96
N VAL A 84 7.51 12.91 8.28
CA VAL A 84 7.70 11.92 7.23
C VAL A 84 6.75 12.16 6.06
N ALA A 85 7.18 11.78 4.85
CA ALA A 85 6.32 11.66 3.67
C ALA A 85 6.75 10.44 2.84
N ASP A 86 5.86 9.92 2.02
CA ASP A 86 6.12 8.78 1.11
C ASP A 86 6.80 9.19 -0.20
N ASN A 87 7.06 10.49 -0.35
CA ASN A 87 7.64 11.14 -1.51
C ASN A 87 8.86 12.00 -1.11
N THR A 88 9.61 12.48 -2.10
CA THR A 88 10.79 13.32 -1.91
C THR A 88 10.54 14.81 -2.12
N ASP A 89 9.37 15.19 -2.65
CA ASP A 89 8.97 16.59 -2.91
C ASP A 89 8.26 17.25 -1.71
N GLY A 90 8.00 16.50 -0.65
CA GLY A 90 7.50 17.03 0.63
C GLY A 90 5.99 17.20 0.66
N GLN A 91 5.26 16.51 -0.22
CA GLN A 91 3.81 16.48 -0.17
C GLN A 91 3.32 15.59 0.97
N ASN A 92 2.18 15.93 1.58
CA ASN A 92 1.53 15.12 2.62
C ASN A 92 2.44 14.81 3.83
N LEU A 93 3.20 15.80 4.32
CA LEU A 93 4.02 15.63 5.53
C LEU A 93 3.15 15.25 6.74
N ARG A 94 3.51 14.17 7.42
CA ARG A 94 2.86 13.65 8.63
C ARG A 94 3.89 13.44 9.72
N TRP A 95 3.43 13.34 10.97
CA TRP A 95 4.25 12.98 12.11
C TRP A 95 3.95 11.55 12.55
N ILE A 96 5.02 10.79 12.77
CA ILE A 96 5.00 9.44 13.31
C ILE A 96 5.96 9.38 14.50
N ALA A 97 5.62 8.64 15.55
CA ALA A 97 6.53 8.45 16.66
C ALA A 97 7.71 7.56 16.20
N ALA A 98 8.95 7.95 16.51
CA ALA A 98 10.14 7.26 16.02
C ALA A 98 10.15 5.78 16.43
N GLU A 99 9.66 5.46 17.63
CA GLU A 99 9.52 4.09 18.14
C GLU A 99 8.56 3.23 17.33
N GLN A 100 7.64 3.83 16.57
CA GLN A 100 6.72 3.13 15.66
C GLN A 100 7.31 2.95 14.26
N THR A 101 8.58 3.30 14.06
CA THR A 101 9.30 3.13 12.80
C THR A 101 10.57 2.31 12.97
N ILE A 102 11.12 1.86 11.85
CA ILE A 102 12.41 1.22 11.76
C ILE A 102 13.28 2.06 10.80
N PRO A 103 14.45 2.55 11.22
CA PRO A 103 15.41 3.18 10.30
C PRO A 103 15.77 2.23 9.16
N TRP A 104 15.68 2.70 7.92
CA TRP A 104 15.89 1.87 6.74
C TRP A 104 16.51 2.67 5.59
N ASN A 105 17.73 3.11 5.82
CA ASN A 105 18.37 4.12 4.99
C ASN A 105 18.83 3.63 3.60
N GLN A 106 19.05 2.33 3.43
CA GLN A 106 19.62 1.77 2.19
C GLN A 106 18.58 1.23 1.21
N GLY A 107 17.31 1.08 1.61
CA GLY A 107 16.27 0.57 0.72
C GLY A 107 16.48 -0.90 0.32
N LEU A 108 17.29 -1.63 1.09
CA LEU A 108 17.64 -3.01 0.81
C LEU A 108 16.64 -3.96 1.46
N THR A 109 16.20 -4.97 0.73
CA THR A 109 15.30 -6.02 1.21
C THR A 109 15.89 -7.39 0.92
N VAL A 110 15.57 -8.37 1.76
CA VAL A 110 15.91 -9.77 1.48
C VAL A 110 14.87 -10.39 0.54
N ILE A 111 15.35 -11.22 -0.38
CA ILE A 111 14.56 -12.12 -1.21
C ILE A 111 15.00 -13.55 -0.88
N PHE A 112 14.16 -14.32 -0.18
CA PHE A 112 14.47 -15.72 0.11
C PHE A 112 14.32 -16.59 -1.14
N ARG A 113 15.28 -17.50 -1.36
CA ARG A 113 15.21 -18.48 -2.45
C ARG A 113 14.28 -19.63 -2.12
N ASN A 114 13.84 -20.35 -3.15
CA ASN A 114 12.80 -21.37 -3.05
C ASN A 114 13.17 -22.50 -2.05
N PRO A 115 12.44 -22.67 -0.93
CA PRO A 115 12.76 -23.67 0.10
C PRO A 115 12.46 -25.11 -0.33
N LEU A 116 11.86 -25.31 -1.52
CA LEU A 116 11.60 -26.64 -2.09
C LEU A 116 12.81 -27.21 -2.84
N THR A 117 13.76 -26.36 -3.24
CA THR A 117 14.94 -26.76 -4.03
C THR A 117 16.25 -26.66 -3.25
N GLN A 118 16.19 -26.15 -2.01
CA GLN A 118 17.34 -25.92 -1.14
C GLN A 118 16.89 -25.85 0.33
N GLU A 119 17.85 -25.79 1.25
CA GLU A 119 17.52 -25.65 2.67
C GLU A 119 16.81 -24.33 3.00
N ARG A 120 15.96 -24.39 4.02
CA ARG A 120 15.25 -23.22 4.57
C ARG A 120 16.20 -22.36 5.40
N VAL A 121 16.08 -21.05 5.31
CA VAL A 121 16.94 -20.16 6.11
C VAL A 121 16.51 -20.16 7.58
N LEU A 122 17.47 -20.35 8.50
CA LEU A 122 17.27 -20.15 9.93
C LEU A 122 17.46 -18.67 10.29
N LEU A 123 16.60 -18.16 11.19
CA LEU A 123 16.65 -16.80 11.70
C LEU A 123 17.06 -16.84 13.18
N PHE A 124 18.18 -16.20 13.49
CA PHE A 124 18.79 -16.16 14.82
C PHE A 124 18.40 -14.88 15.57
N LYS A 125 18.18 -14.96 16.89
CA LYS A 125 17.82 -13.81 17.72
C LYS A 125 18.93 -12.76 17.79
N ASP A 126 20.18 -13.21 17.73
CA ASP A 126 21.37 -12.39 17.90
C ASP A 126 22.47 -12.82 16.92
N GLU A 127 23.33 -11.86 16.62
CA GLU A 127 24.45 -11.98 15.69
C GLU A 127 25.49 -12.98 16.19
N GLN A 128 25.83 -12.88 17.48
CA GLN A 128 26.92 -13.63 18.10
C GLN A 128 26.70 -15.15 18.02
N SER A 129 25.45 -15.59 18.17
CA SER A 129 25.08 -17.01 18.07
C SER A 129 25.33 -17.57 16.67
N LEU A 130 25.00 -16.81 15.62
CA LEU A 130 25.23 -17.22 14.24
C LEU A 130 26.71 -17.09 13.87
N LYS A 131 27.37 -15.99 14.27
CA LYS A 131 28.79 -15.76 14.05
C LYS A 131 29.66 -16.84 14.70
N SER A 132 29.34 -17.26 15.92
CA SER A 132 30.06 -18.36 16.59
C SER A 132 29.92 -19.70 15.84
N LEU A 133 28.83 -19.95 15.09
CA LEU A 133 28.71 -21.15 14.26
C LEU A 133 29.64 -21.08 13.03
N ILE A 134 29.73 -19.88 12.43
CA ILE A 134 30.58 -19.61 11.27
C ILE A 134 32.06 -19.73 11.65
N GLU A 135 32.49 -19.01 12.70
CA GLU A 135 33.89 -18.99 13.16
C GLU A 135 34.40 -20.37 13.58
N LYS A 136 33.54 -21.18 14.20
CA LYS A 136 33.90 -22.55 14.63
C LYS A 136 33.66 -23.59 13.53
N ASN A 137 33.12 -23.20 12.37
CA ASN A 137 32.64 -24.10 11.33
C ASN A 137 31.76 -25.24 11.90
N ASP A 138 30.89 -24.91 12.86
CA ASP A 138 30.13 -25.87 13.66
C ASP A 138 28.86 -26.35 12.92
N LYS A 139 29.10 -27.09 11.84
CA LYS A 139 28.04 -27.65 10.98
C LYS A 139 27.13 -28.62 11.73
N GLN A 140 27.67 -29.37 12.69
CA GLN A 140 26.90 -30.33 13.48
C GLN A 140 25.86 -29.62 14.36
N ARG A 141 26.25 -28.54 15.03
CA ARG A 141 25.31 -27.76 15.84
C ARG A 141 24.28 -27.04 14.97
N TYR A 142 24.69 -26.50 13.82
CA TYR A 142 23.75 -25.93 12.86
C TYR A 142 22.73 -26.96 12.37
N GLU A 143 23.17 -28.18 12.07
CA GLU A 143 22.29 -29.30 11.70
C GLU A 143 21.27 -29.58 12.80
N ALA A 144 21.72 -29.65 14.05
CA ALA A 144 20.83 -29.87 15.19
C ALA A 144 19.78 -28.75 15.30
N TYR A 145 20.17 -27.49 15.17
CA TYR A 145 19.23 -26.36 15.16
C TYR A 145 18.25 -26.44 13.98
N TYR A 146 18.72 -26.81 12.79
CA TYR A 146 17.87 -26.95 11.62
C TYR A 146 16.81 -28.04 11.82
N GLN A 147 17.21 -29.23 12.29
CA GLN A 147 16.29 -30.33 12.52
C GLN A 147 15.25 -29.99 13.61
N GLN A 148 15.68 -29.33 14.69
CA GLN A 148 14.76 -28.85 15.73
C GLN A 148 13.75 -27.84 15.18
N ALA A 149 14.21 -26.88 14.37
CA ALA A 149 13.38 -25.87 13.74
C ALA A 149 12.35 -26.47 12.76
N VAL A 150 12.79 -27.38 11.89
CA VAL A 150 11.92 -28.08 10.93
C VAL A 150 10.87 -28.94 11.63
N ALA A 151 11.24 -29.59 12.74
CA ALA A 151 10.34 -30.39 13.56
C ALA A 151 9.41 -29.56 14.47
N GLY A 152 9.61 -28.24 14.57
CA GLY A 152 8.87 -27.37 15.50
C GLY A 152 9.11 -27.73 16.98
N LYS A 153 10.28 -28.29 17.30
CA LYS A 153 10.72 -28.74 18.63
C LYS A 153 11.92 -27.92 19.12
N THR A 154 11.89 -26.61 18.84
CA THR A 154 12.96 -25.69 19.22
C THR A 154 12.94 -25.44 20.73
N PRO A 155 14.05 -25.67 21.46
CA PRO A 155 14.17 -25.34 22.89
C PRO A 155 13.93 -23.85 23.16
N ALA A 156 13.44 -23.50 24.35
CA ALA A 156 13.08 -22.12 24.69
C ALA A 156 14.28 -21.15 24.70
N ASP A 157 15.46 -21.68 25.03
CA ASP A 157 16.76 -21.00 25.08
C ASP A 157 17.48 -20.96 23.72
N SER A 158 16.98 -21.70 22.72
CA SER A 158 17.57 -21.77 21.39
C SER A 158 17.84 -20.38 20.81
N PRO A 159 18.99 -20.17 20.16
CA PRO A 159 19.27 -18.92 19.48
C PRO A 159 18.45 -18.77 18.19
N VAL A 160 17.90 -19.87 17.65
CA VAL A 160 17.04 -19.86 16.46
C VAL A 160 15.61 -19.55 16.88
N VAL A 161 15.09 -18.41 16.41
CA VAL A 161 13.75 -17.91 16.77
C VAL A 161 12.74 -18.14 15.69
N ALA A 162 13.19 -18.30 14.45
CA ALA A 162 12.32 -18.50 13.32
C ALA A 162 13.02 -19.23 12.18
N ILE A 163 12.25 -19.69 11.20
CA ILE A 163 12.74 -20.37 10.01
C ILE A 163 11.92 -19.89 8.81
N GLN A 164 12.54 -19.73 7.65
CA GLN A 164 11.85 -19.45 6.38
C GLN A 164 10.70 -20.46 6.21
N PRO A 165 9.50 -20.05 5.76
CA PRO A 165 8.41 -20.99 5.47
C PRO A 165 8.83 -22.11 4.51
N ASP A 166 8.09 -23.21 4.50
CA ASP A 166 8.39 -24.39 3.69
C ASP A 166 7.74 -24.37 2.30
N TYR A 167 7.17 -23.24 1.92
CA TYR A 167 6.61 -23.00 0.60
C TYR A 167 7.34 -21.83 -0.07
N ASN A 168 7.37 -21.85 -1.40
CA ASN A 168 7.99 -20.78 -2.17
C ASN A 168 7.17 -19.48 -2.05
N ILE A 169 7.87 -18.36 -1.84
CA ILE A 169 7.30 -17.02 -1.93
C ILE A 169 8.00 -16.34 -3.08
N ASP A 170 7.33 -16.27 -4.22
CA ASP A 170 7.86 -15.61 -5.41
C ASP A 170 7.63 -14.09 -5.29
N PRO A 171 8.65 -13.25 -5.06
CA PRO A 171 8.47 -11.82 -4.89
C PRO A 171 7.96 -11.12 -6.16
N ALA A 172 8.09 -11.72 -7.34
CA ALA A 172 7.54 -11.18 -8.58
C ALA A 172 6.01 -11.27 -8.61
N ARG A 173 5.45 -12.34 -8.01
CA ARG A 173 4.00 -12.61 -7.94
C ARG A 173 3.37 -12.19 -6.62
N GLN A 174 4.13 -12.28 -5.54
CA GLN A 174 3.73 -12.06 -4.16
C GLN A 174 4.70 -11.08 -3.52
N PHE A 175 4.56 -9.80 -3.88
CA PHE A 175 5.43 -8.75 -3.38
C PHE A 175 5.40 -8.69 -1.85
N TYR A 176 6.58 -8.59 -1.25
CA TYR A 176 6.75 -8.36 0.17
C TYR A 176 7.95 -7.46 0.42
N VAL A 177 7.99 -6.86 1.60
CA VAL A 177 9.17 -6.15 2.11
C VAL A 177 9.72 -6.90 3.32
N ALA A 178 11.03 -7.16 3.30
CA ALA A 178 11.82 -7.70 4.41
C ALA A 178 13.08 -6.84 4.61
N PRO A 179 12.96 -5.67 5.25
CA PRO A 179 14.02 -4.68 5.30
C PRO A 179 15.32 -5.23 5.91
N ILE A 180 16.46 -4.98 5.25
CA ILE A 180 17.79 -5.18 5.83
C ILE A 180 18.12 -3.96 6.68
N LEU A 181 18.34 -4.19 7.97
CA LEU A 181 18.58 -3.17 8.99
C LEU A 181 20.06 -2.94 9.26
N ALA A 182 20.85 -4.00 9.18
CA ALA A 182 22.29 -4.01 9.36
C ALA A 182 22.90 -5.18 8.57
N HIS A 183 24.18 -5.09 8.28
CA HIS A 183 24.94 -6.19 7.68
C HIS A 183 26.37 -6.22 8.22
N GLU A 184 26.97 -7.39 8.19
CA GLU A 184 28.39 -7.61 8.43
C GLU A 184 28.93 -8.58 7.39
N ASP A 185 30.09 -8.27 6.81
CA ASP A 185 30.80 -9.19 5.91
C ASP A 185 31.57 -10.22 6.74
N VAL A 186 31.42 -11.49 6.39
CA VAL A 186 32.05 -12.62 7.07
C VAL A 186 32.70 -13.56 6.06
N PHE A 187 33.68 -14.33 6.52
CA PHE A 187 34.24 -15.43 5.73
C PHE A 187 33.56 -16.74 6.11
N LEU A 188 33.11 -17.49 5.11
CA LEU A 188 32.48 -18.79 5.28
C LEU A 188 33.25 -19.82 4.42
N GLY A 189 34.13 -20.57 5.06
CA GLY A 189 35.16 -21.34 4.35
C GLY A 189 36.08 -20.39 3.58
N ASP A 190 36.28 -20.65 2.29
CA ASP A 190 37.14 -19.85 1.41
C ASP A 190 36.40 -18.69 0.71
N GLY A 191 35.09 -18.55 0.96
CA GLY A 191 34.23 -17.56 0.32
C GLY A 191 33.80 -16.42 1.23
N GLN A 192 33.38 -15.30 0.64
CA GLN A 192 32.73 -14.20 1.34
C GLN A 192 31.22 -14.46 1.45
N ALA A 193 30.67 -14.20 2.64
CA ALA A 193 29.25 -14.22 2.92
C ALA A 193 28.86 -12.96 3.72
N LYS A 194 27.56 -12.74 3.88
CA LYS A 194 26.99 -11.62 4.63
C LYS A 194 26.08 -12.12 5.72
N LEU A 195 26.32 -11.63 6.93
CA LEU A 195 25.32 -11.62 7.99
C LEU A 195 24.40 -10.44 7.76
N LEU A 196 23.10 -10.68 7.76
CA LEU A 196 22.09 -9.66 7.54
C LEU A 196 21.13 -9.64 8.73
N LYS A 197 20.94 -8.46 9.33
CA LYS A 197 19.86 -8.23 10.29
C LYS A 197 18.62 -7.81 9.52
N VAL A 198 17.54 -8.58 9.61
CA VAL A 198 16.31 -8.35 8.85
C VAL A 198 15.13 -8.05 9.75
N ALA A 199 14.14 -7.33 9.22
CA ALA A 199 12.81 -7.15 9.81
C ALA A 199 11.75 -7.91 9.01
N THR A 200 10.86 -8.62 9.72
CA THR A 200 9.79 -9.45 9.14
C THR A 200 8.61 -9.57 10.11
N VAL A 201 7.52 -10.20 9.70
CA VAL A 201 6.38 -10.53 10.58
C VAL A 201 6.50 -12.00 11.00
N ALA A 202 6.39 -12.27 12.29
CA ALA A 202 6.35 -13.63 12.81
C ALA A 202 4.95 -14.24 12.61
N ALA A 203 4.90 -15.48 12.11
CA ALA A 203 3.71 -16.31 11.96
C ALA A 203 3.96 -17.67 12.61
N GLU A 204 2.99 -18.26 13.30
CA GLU A 204 3.20 -19.61 13.88
C GLU A 204 3.33 -20.69 12.80
N GLY A 205 4.10 -21.74 13.11
CA GLY A 205 4.56 -22.76 12.18
C GLY A 205 3.55 -23.77 11.65
N ARG A 206 4.08 -24.70 10.83
CA ARG A 206 3.40 -25.73 10.00
C ARG A 206 2.14 -26.32 10.64
N GLY A 207 0.99 -26.04 10.02
CA GLY A 207 -0.29 -26.69 10.31
C GLY A 207 -1.28 -25.76 10.98
N LYS A 208 -2.19 -25.22 10.15
CA LYS A 208 -3.12 -24.10 10.44
C LYS A 208 -2.40 -22.81 10.83
N PRO A 209 -2.87 -21.64 10.36
CA PRO A 209 -2.64 -20.45 11.17
C PRO A 209 -3.01 -20.75 12.60
N ALA A 210 -2.05 -20.61 13.50
CA ALA A 210 -2.46 -20.14 14.80
C ALA A 210 -3.10 -18.78 14.58
N PRO A 211 -4.23 -18.49 15.27
CA PRO A 211 -4.77 -17.16 15.25
C PRO A 211 -3.63 -16.24 15.63
N ALA A 212 -3.35 -15.23 14.80
CA ALA A 212 -2.71 -14.05 15.34
C ALA A 212 -3.47 -13.75 16.63
N THR A 213 -2.79 -13.66 17.77
CA THR A 213 -3.38 -13.17 19.01
C THR A 213 -3.91 -11.73 18.85
N GLY A 214 -3.85 -11.13 17.65
CA GLY A 214 -4.83 -10.18 17.16
C GLY A 214 -6.07 -10.86 16.55
N THR A 215 -7.06 -11.16 17.38
CA THR A 215 -8.41 -11.61 16.97
C THR A 215 -9.20 -10.59 16.16
N ASP A 216 -8.63 -9.42 15.80
CA ASP A 216 -9.40 -8.25 15.37
C ASP A 216 -9.03 -7.64 14.01
N PHE A 217 -8.19 -8.27 13.16
CA PHE A 217 -7.96 -7.71 11.81
C PHE A 217 -9.29 -7.63 11.04
N ARG A 218 -9.70 -6.41 10.69
CA ARG A 218 -10.94 -6.13 9.95
C ARG A 218 -10.64 -5.39 8.66
N ALA A 219 -11.19 -5.89 7.57
CA ALA A 219 -11.20 -5.21 6.29
C ALA A 219 -12.58 -4.59 6.04
N GLY A 220 -12.61 -3.40 5.47
CA GLY A 220 -13.81 -2.69 5.07
C GLY A 220 -13.75 -2.38 3.58
N VAL A 221 -14.81 -2.71 2.87
CA VAL A 221 -14.95 -2.45 1.43
C VAL A 221 -16.21 -1.61 1.23
N VAL A 222 -16.06 -0.39 0.73
CA VAL A 222 -17.19 0.45 0.35
C VAL A 222 -17.27 0.47 -1.17
N PHE A 223 -18.38 -0.04 -1.70
CA PHE A 223 -18.72 0.12 -3.11
C PHE A 223 -19.33 1.50 -3.31
N VAL A 224 -18.73 2.29 -4.19
CA VAL A 224 -19.26 3.57 -4.64
C VAL A 224 -19.77 3.34 -6.05
N VAL A 225 -21.09 3.27 -6.21
CA VAL A 225 -21.73 2.79 -7.42
C VAL A 225 -22.48 3.93 -8.08
N ASP A 226 -22.19 4.17 -9.35
CA ASP A 226 -23.01 5.03 -10.19
C ASP A 226 -24.41 4.42 -10.32
N ALA A 227 -25.43 5.18 -9.93
CA ALA A 227 -26.83 4.80 -9.99
C ALA A 227 -27.63 5.67 -10.97
N THR A 228 -27.00 6.12 -12.05
CA THR A 228 -27.63 6.82 -13.17
C THR A 228 -28.34 5.85 -14.11
N LEU A 229 -29.05 6.40 -15.11
CA LEU A 229 -29.96 5.64 -15.98
C LEU A 229 -29.27 4.48 -16.73
N SER A 230 -28.00 4.62 -17.12
CA SER A 230 -27.24 3.59 -17.86
C SER A 230 -26.81 2.40 -17.00
N MET A 231 -26.85 2.54 -15.67
CA MET A 231 -26.11 1.66 -14.76
C MET A 231 -26.85 0.39 -14.32
N GLY A 232 -28.13 0.23 -14.65
CA GLY A 232 -28.98 -0.88 -14.18
C GLY A 232 -28.33 -2.27 -14.23
N PRO A 233 -27.87 -2.77 -15.41
CA PRO A 233 -27.22 -4.08 -15.52
C PRO A 233 -25.96 -4.24 -14.67
N TYR A 234 -25.20 -3.16 -14.48
CA TYR A 234 -23.96 -3.17 -13.70
C TYR A 234 -24.23 -3.12 -12.19
N ILE A 235 -25.30 -2.43 -11.76
CA ILE A 235 -25.77 -2.48 -10.37
C ILE A 235 -26.11 -3.94 -10.03
N ASP A 236 -26.93 -4.60 -10.84
CA ASP A 236 -27.31 -6.00 -10.63
C ASP A 236 -26.10 -6.92 -10.60
N ARG A 237 -25.15 -6.74 -11.53
CA ARG A 237 -23.92 -7.52 -11.55
C ARG A 237 -23.05 -7.29 -10.33
N THR A 238 -22.98 -6.07 -9.82
CA THR A 238 -22.27 -5.73 -8.58
C THR A 238 -22.90 -6.46 -7.39
N ARG A 239 -24.23 -6.52 -7.30
CA ARG A 239 -24.94 -7.27 -6.25
C ARG A 239 -24.59 -8.75 -6.27
N GLU A 240 -24.65 -9.38 -7.43
CA GLU A 240 -24.33 -10.79 -7.61
C GLU A 240 -22.90 -11.12 -7.17
N ALA A 241 -21.96 -10.27 -7.57
CA ALA A 241 -20.56 -10.43 -7.21
C ALA A 241 -20.38 -10.34 -5.70
N ILE A 242 -20.94 -9.33 -5.03
CA ILE A 242 -20.85 -9.19 -3.57
C ILE A 242 -21.46 -10.41 -2.85
N ARG A 243 -22.62 -10.92 -3.32
CA ARG A 243 -23.23 -12.17 -2.82
C ARG A 243 -22.31 -13.38 -2.95
N LYS A 244 -21.53 -13.46 -4.03
CA LYS A 244 -20.53 -14.54 -4.23
C LYS A 244 -19.40 -14.44 -3.21
N ILE A 245 -18.90 -13.24 -2.89
CA ILE A 245 -17.84 -13.03 -1.89
C ILE A 245 -18.29 -13.49 -0.50
N TYR A 246 -19.46 -13.04 -0.05
CA TYR A 246 -20.01 -13.42 1.26
C TYR A 246 -20.12 -14.93 1.40
N ARG A 247 -20.66 -15.62 0.38
CA ARG A 247 -20.77 -17.09 0.38
C ARG A 247 -19.39 -17.77 0.46
N GLN A 248 -18.36 -17.22 -0.18
CA GLN A 248 -17.00 -17.76 -0.11
C GLN A 248 -16.35 -17.53 1.27
N LEU A 249 -16.62 -16.39 1.89
CA LEU A 249 -16.08 -16.03 3.20
C LEU A 249 -16.74 -16.77 4.36
N GLU A 250 -18.06 -16.97 4.29
CA GLU A 250 -18.79 -17.82 5.24
C GLU A 250 -18.23 -19.24 5.23
N LYS A 251 -18.06 -19.84 4.03
CA LYS A 251 -17.47 -21.17 3.86
C LYS A 251 -16.05 -21.29 4.42
N SER A 252 -15.29 -20.20 4.42
CA SER A 252 -13.90 -20.19 4.88
C SER A 252 -13.74 -19.76 6.34
N GLY A 253 -14.84 -19.51 7.08
CA GLY A 253 -14.81 -19.14 8.51
C GLY A 253 -14.23 -17.75 8.77
N GLY A 254 -14.43 -16.81 7.84
CA GLY A 254 -14.00 -15.41 7.92
C GLY A 254 -15.10 -14.42 8.32
N SER A 255 -16.29 -14.91 8.68
CA SER A 255 -17.48 -14.12 8.99
C SER A 255 -17.20 -13.10 10.10
N GLY A 256 -17.59 -11.84 9.87
CA GLY A 256 -17.42 -10.72 10.81
C GLY A 256 -16.11 -9.92 10.69
N ARG A 257 -15.14 -10.38 9.91
CA ARG A 257 -13.86 -9.66 9.66
C ARG A 257 -13.85 -8.85 8.38
N LEU A 258 -14.68 -9.20 7.41
CA LEU A 258 -14.93 -8.36 6.25
C LEU A 258 -16.25 -7.64 6.45
N ARG A 259 -16.24 -6.32 6.23
CA ARG A 259 -17.40 -5.46 6.31
C ARG A 259 -17.63 -4.76 4.99
N PHE A 260 -18.87 -4.71 4.55
CA PHE A 260 -19.24 -4.07 3.30
C PHE A 260 -20.05 -2.81 3.55
N GLY A 261 -19.81 -1.79 2.74
CA GLY A 261 -20.63 -0.59 2.65
C GLY A 261 -21.02 -0.35 1.21
N LEU A 262 -22.08 0.42 1.01
CA LEU A 262 -22.50 0.85 -0.31
C LEU A 262 -22.98 2.30 -0.27
N ILE A 263 -22.37 3.11 -1.11
CA ILE A 263 -22.82 4.45 -1.45
C ILE A 263 -23.18 4.44 -2.92
N ALA A 264 -24.38 4.93 -3.24
CA ALA A 264 -24.72 5.25 -4.60
C ALA A 264 -24.50 6.74 -4.83
N PHE A 265 -24.13 7.10 -6.06
CA PHE A 265 -24.14 8.49 -6.50
C PHE A 265 -24.87 8.62 -7.83
N ARG A 266 -25.32 9.84 -8.12
CA ARG A 266 -25.85 10.27 -9.40
C ARG A 266 -25.19 11.61 -9.74
N ASP A 267 -25.97 12.61 -10.10
CA ASP A 267 -25.45 13.92 -10.47
C ASP A 267 -26.36 15.03 -9.94
N ASN A 268 -26.13 16.24 -10.40
CA ASN A 268 -26.69 17.47 -9.86
C ASN A 268 -28.23 17.53 -9.93
N VAL A 269 -28.88 17.34 -8.77
CA VAL A 269 -30.35 17.42 -8.59
C VAL A 269 -30.94 18.83 -8.72
N GLU A 270 -30.09 19.86 -8.71
CA GLU A 270 -30.53 21.23 -8.97
C GLU A 270 -30.70 21.48 -10.46
N ALA A 271 -29.76 20.97 -11.27
CA ALA A 271 -29.78 21.06 -12.73
C ALA A 271 -30.86 20.15 -13.35
N VAL A 272 -30.98 18.90 -12.88
CA VAL A 272 -32.02 17.96 -13.36
C VAL A 272 -32.91 17.50 -12.21
N LYS A 273 -34.14 18.04 -12.19
CA LYS A 273 -35.18 17.58 -11.27
C LYS A 273 -35.61 16.16 -11.64
N GLY A 274 -35.62 15.26 -10.66
CA GLY A 274 -35.94 13.83 -10.87
C GLY A 274 -34.77 12.87 -10.63
N LEU A 275 -33.54 13.38 -10.49
CA LEU A 275 -32.37 12.58 -10.11
C LEU A 275 -32.42 12.08 -8.65
N ASP A 276 -33.35 12.55 -7.82
CA ASP A 276 -33.59 12.18 -6.40
C ASP A 276 -32.45 12.61 -5.44
N TYR A 277 -31.20 12.18 -5.68
CA TYR A 277 -30.05 12.48 -4.82
C TYR A 277 -28.75 12.61 -5.62
N VAL A 278 -27.79 13.38 -5.09
CA VAL A 278 -26.40 13.37 -5.58
C VAL A 278 -25.66 12.16 -5.01
N THR A 279 -25.75 11.95 -3.69
CA THR A 279 -25.19 10.78 -3.00
C THR A 279 -26.18 10.20 -2.00
N ARG A 280 -26.12 8.88 -1.79
CA ARG A 280 -26.93 8.17 -0.80
C ARG A 280 -26.17 6.97 -0.26
N ALA A 281 -25.97 6.92 1.05
CA ALA A 281 -25.46 5.73 1.74
C ALA A 281 -26.59 4.72 1.95
N TYR A 282 -26.55 3.59 1.24
CA TYR A 282 -27.51 2.50 1.40
C TYR A 282 -27.08 1.53 2.51
N ALA A 283 -25.78 1.31 2.68
CA ALA A 283 -25.24 0.44 3.70
C ALA A 283 -23.96 1.00 4.33
N THR A 284 -23.91 1.03 5.65
CA THR A 284 -22.69 1.31 6.42
C THR A 284 -21.87 0.04 6.63
N LEU A 285 -20.58 0.19 6.96
CA LEU A 285 -19.71 -0.95 7.31
C LEU A 285 -20.19 -1.72 8.54
N GLN A 286 -20.96 -1.09 9.42
CA GLN A 286 -21.53 -1.74 10.60
C GLN A 286 -22.69 -2.67 10.20
N GLN A 287 -23.60 -2.16 9.36
CA GLN A 287 -24.71 -2.95 8.81
C GLN A 287 -24.22 -4.06 7.88
N GLY A 288 -23.17 -3.80 7.09
CA GLY A 288 -22.55 -4.82 6.26
C GLY A 288 -21.55 -5.73 6.97
N GLY A 289 -21.65 -5.85 8.29
CA GLY A 289 -21.12 -7.00 9.02
C GLY A 289 -22.04 -8.22 8.95
N ASP A 290 -23.33 -8.01 8.67
CA ASP A 290 -24.35 -9.06 8.50
C ASP A 290 -24.75 -9.16 7.03
N ALA A 291 -24.57 -10.35 6.45
CA ALA A 291 -24.82 -10.56 5.03
C ALA A 291 -26.30 -10.34 4.64
N ARG A 292 -27.24 -10.80 5.47
CA ARG A 292 -28.67 -10.71 5.18
C ARG A 292 -29.14 -9.26 5.24
N GLN A 293 -28.74 -8.53 6.28
CA GLN A 293 -29.01 -7.12 6.43
C GLN A 293 -28.40 -6.32 5.29
N PHE A 294 -27.15 -6.60 4.93
CA PHE A 294 -26.48 -5.94 3.81
C PHE A 294 -27.23 -6.14 2.49
N PHE A 295 -27.63 -7.37 2.15
CA PHE A 295 -28.34 -7.62 0.89
C PHE A 295 -29.73 -6.97 0.87
N ALA A 296 -30.45 -6.98 1.99
CA ALA A 296 -31.73 -6.27 2.08
C ALA A 296 -31.59 -4.76 1.84
N LEU A 297 -30.45 -4.16 2.18
CA LEU A 297 -30.16 -2.75 1.91
C LEU A 297 -29.72 -2.51 0.47
N VAL A 298 -28.82 -3.35 -0.05
CA VAL A 298 -28.27 -3.19 -1.40
C VAL A 298 -29.30 -3.52 -2.49
N ASP A 299 -30.29 -4.37 -2.20
CA ASP A 299 -31.38 -4.67 -3.12
C ASP A 299 -32.31 -3.46 -3.37
N GLN A 300 -32.19 -2.39 -2.57
CA GLN A 300 -32.95 -1.14 -2.74
C GLN A 300 -32.31 -0.15 -3.73
N VAL A 301 -31.08 -0.41 -4.19
CA VAL A 301 -30.36 0.51 -5.10
C VAL A 301 -30.96 0.47 -6.51
N GLU A 302 -31.69 1.50 -6.91
CA GLU A 302 -32.27 1.57 -8.25
C GLU A 302 -31.54 2.60 -9.13
N PRO A 303 -31.38 2.33 -10.45
CA PRO A 303 -30.90 3.34 -11.37
C PRO A 303 -31.87 4.52 -11.43
N ALA A 304 -31.36 5.70 -11.80
CA ALA A 304 -32.19 6.87 -12.03
C ALA A 304 -33.20 6.60 -13.15
N THR A 305 -34.39 7.20 -13.05
CA THR A 305 -35.43 7.11 -14.09
C THR A 305 -35.31 8.20 -15.16
N VAL A 306 -34.42 9.16 -14.94
CA VAL A 306 -34.14 10.28 -15.85
C VAL A 306 -32.65 10.35 -16.13
N SER A 307 -32.28 10.92 -17.28
CA SER A 307 -30.89 11.19 -17.65
C SER A 307 -30.36 12.41 -16.91
N SER A 308 -29.07 12.42 -16.59
CA SER A 308 -28.35 13.61 -16.15
C SER A 308 -28.20 14.64 -17.28
N GLN A 309 -27.71 15.82 -16.92
CA GLN A 309 -27.60 16.98 -17.84
C GLN A 309 -26.66 16.71 -19.01
N ASP A 310 -25.56 16.01 -18.75
CA ASP A 310 -24.59 15.53 -19.75
C ASP A 310 -24.07 14.15 -19.30
N PHE A 311 -23.18 13.53 -20.10
CA PHE A 311 -22.68 12.18 -19.82
C PHE A 311 -21.72 12.09 -18.60
N ARG A 312 -21.27 13.22 -18.04
CA ARG A 312 -20.43 13.21 -16.83
C ARG A 312 -21.33 13.16 -15.62
N GLU A 313 -20.86 12.52 -14.57
CA GLU A 313 -21.65 12.26 -13.36
C GLU A 313 -20.80 12.57 -12.11
N ASP A 314 -21.42 12.75 -10.95
CA ASP A 314 -20.71 13.24 -9.76
C ASP A 314 -20.03 12.11 -8.94
N ALA A 315 -19.18 11.34 -9.62
CA ALA A 315 -18.42 10.25 -9.00
C ALA A 315 -17.52 10.74 -7.85
N TYR A 316 -17.05 11.98 -7.90
CA TYR A 316 -16.25 12.57 -6.83
C TYR A 316 -17.07 12.84 -5.58
N ALA A 317 -18.33 13.24 -5.71
CA ALA A 317 -19.23 13.31 -4.56
C ALA A 317 -19.43 11.93 -3.92
N GLY A 318 -19.64 10.88 -4.73
CA GLY A 318 -19.75 9.51 -4.23
C GLY A 318 -18.51 9.05 -3.46
N VAL A 319 -17.32 9.28 -4.01
CA VAL A 319 -16.05 8.92 -3.34
C VAL A 319 -15.82 9.77 -2.09
N LYS A 320 -16.11 11.08 -2.14
CA LYS A 320 -15.99 11.96 -0.97
C LYS A 320 -16.93 11.50 0.16
N ALA A 321 -18.17 11.17 -0.14
CA ALA A 321 -19.12 10.60 0.83
C ALA A 321 -18.58 9.30 1.44
N ALA A 322 -17.92 8.44 0.66
CA ALA A 322 -17.28 7.23 1.20
C ALA A 322 -16.11 7.52 2.15
N LEU A 323 -15.39 8.63 1.94
CA LEU A 323 -14.27 9.02 2.79
C LEU A 323 -14.70 9.76 4.06
N ASP A 324 -15.79 10.53 3.99
CA ASP A 324 -16.25 11.41 5.07
C ASP A 324 -17.37 10.80 5.93
N ASP A 325 -18.36 10.16 5.29
CA ASP A 325 -19.61 9.75 5.96
C ASP A 325 -19.56 8.31 6.50
N ILE A 326 -18.72 7.46 5.91
CA ILE A 326 -18.53 6.09 6.38
C ILE A 326 -17.64 6.07 7.62
N ASP A 327 -18.11 5.43 8.69
CA ASP A 327 -17.29 5.20 9.89
C ASP A 327 -16.27 4.07 9.66
N TRP A 328 -15.03 4.47 9.37
CA TRP A 328 -13.88 3.56 9.19
C TRP A 328 -13.18 3.17 10.50
N LYS A 329 -13.71 3.54 11.68
CA LYS A 329 -13.09 3.18 12.97
C LYS A 329 -13.04 1.67 13.17
N GLY A 330 -11.89 1.18 13.66
CA GLY A 330 -11.67 -0.25 13.88
C GLY A 330 -11.58 -1.07 12.60
N VAL A 331 -11.41 -0.44 11.43
CA VAL A 331 -11.09 -1.08 10.16
C VAL A 331 -9.63 -0.85 9.83
N ASP A 332 -8.88 -1.95 9.69
CA ASP A 332 -7.44 -1.96 9.46
C ASP A 332 -7.09 -1.84 7.98
N ALA A 333 -7.84 -2.51 7.11
CA ALA A 333 -7.67 -2.46 5.65
C ALA A 333 -8.90 -1.84 5.00
N ARG A 334 -8.72 -0.70 4.33
CA ARG A 334 -9.83 0.15 3.86
C ARG A 334 -9.79 0.26 2.34
N TYR A 335 -10.86 -0.16 1.70
CA TYR A 335 -10.98 -0.21 0.25
C TYR A 335 -12.24 0.54 -0.17
N VAL A 336 -12.09 1.44 -1.14
CA VAL A 336 -13.18 2.02 -1.90
C VAL A 336 -13.11 1.47 -3.31
N VAL A 337 -14.22 0.93 -3.80
CA VAL A 337 -14.34 0.44 -5.19
C VAL A 337 -15.35 1.33 -5.90
N LEU A 338 -14.87 2.21 -6.76
CA LEU A 338 -15.70 3.06 -7.61
C LEU A 338 -16.11 2.27 -8.87
N VAL A 339 -17.40 2.28 -9.20
CA VAL A 339 -17.95 1.69 -10.42
C VAL A 339 -18.76 2.75 -11.16
N THR A 340 -18.39 3.04 -12.41
CA THR A 340 -19.00 4.13 -13.21
C THR A 340 -18.77 3.90 -14.70
N ASP A 341 -19.72 4.25 -15.55
CA ASP A 341 -19.52 4.36 -17.00
C ASP A 341 -19.21 5.80 -17.46
N ALA A 342 -19.34 6.76 -16.55
CA ALA A 342 -19.15 8.18 -16.79
C ALA A 342 -17.86 8.72 -16.16
N GLY A 343 -17.35 9.80 -16.74
CA GLY A 343 -16.29 10.64 -16.18
C GLY A 343 -16.79 11.55 -15.06
N PRO A 344 -15.89 12.02 -14.18
CA PRO A 344 -16.28 12.74 -12.97
C PRO A 344 -16.57 14.22 -13.23
N ARG A 345 -17.29 14.85 -12.30
CA ARG A 345 -17.35 16.31 -12.14
C ARG A 345 -16.07 16.82 -11.45
N GLU A 346 -15.16 17.41 -12.23
CA GLU A 346 -13.89 18.01 -11.74
C GLU A 346 -14.10 19.34 -10.99
N ALA A 347 -13.06 19.83 -10.30
CA ALA A 347 -13.13 20.97 -9.37
C ALA A 347 -13.77 22.26 -9.91
N GLY A 348 -13.66 22.53 -11.21
CA GLY A 348 -14.21 23.73 -11.86
C GLY A 348 -15.61 23.55 -12.47
N ASP A 349 -16.17 22.33 -12.42
CA ASP A 349 -17.48 22.05 -12.98
C ASP A 349 -18.58 22.59 -12.05
N LYS A 350 -19.44 23.46 -12.58
CA LYS A 350 -20.57 24.05 -11.83
C LYS A 350 -21.60 23.02 -11.38
N LEU A 351 -21.62 21.85 -12.03
CA LEU A 351 -22.52 20.76 -11.68
C LEU A 351 -21.93 19.88 -10.56
N GLY A 352 -20.63 19.96 -10.29
CA GLY A 352 -19.98 19.16 -9.25
C GLY A 352 -20.28 19.65 -7.83
N ALA A 353 -20.71 18.74 -6.95
CA ALA A 353 -21.03 19.05 -5.57
C ALA A 353 -19.80 19.21 -4.66
N THR A 354 -18.63 18.71 -5.08
CA THR A 354 -17.43 18.69 -4.23
C THR A 354 -16.50 19.88 -4.41
N GLY A 355 -16.40 20.41 -5.63
CA GLY A 355 -15.35 21.36 -6.01
C GLY A 355 -13.92 20.81 -5.87
N LEU A 356 -13.75 19.48 -5.78
CA LEU A 356 -12.45 18.83 -5.61
C LEU A 356 -11.94 18.25 -6.94
N SER A 357 -10.61 18.24 -7.09
CA SER A 357 -9.95 17.53 -8.20
C SER A 357 -9.64 16.08 -7.84
N ALA A 358 -9.32 15.27 -8.86
CA ALA A 358 -8.81 13.91 -8.70
C ALA A 358 -7.69 13.82 -7.65
N ASP A 359 -6.70 14.71 -7.75
CA ASP A 359 -5.52 14.75 -6.86
C ASP A 359 -5.90 15.13 -5.43
N ALA A 360 -6.76 16.13 -5.25
CA ALA A 360 -7.22 16.54 -3.92
C ALA A 360 -7.95 15.39 -3.20
N LEU A 361 -8.81 14.67 -3.93
CA LEU A 361 -9.58 13.55 -3.43
C LEU A 361 -8.70 12.31 -3.18
N ASN A 362 -7.72 12.04 -4.05
CA ASN A 362 -6.71 11.01 -3.83
C ASN A 362 -5.89 11.30 -2.55
N LYS A 363 -5.42 12.54 -2.36
CA LYS A 363 -4.71 12.95 -1.13
C LYS A 363 -5.57 12.83 0.12
N LEU A 364 -6.89 13.04 0.01
CA LEU A 364 -7.83 12.80 1.11
C LEU A 364 -7.92 11.29 1.44
N ALA A 365 -8.04 10.45 0.42
CA ALA A 365 -8.06 8.99 0.58
C ALA A 365 -6.78 8.45 1.21
N GLN A 366 -5.61 8.91 0.76
CA GLN A 366 -4.32 8.59 1.35
C GLN A 366 -4.23 9.01 2.82
N ARG A 367 -4.67 10.25 3.15
CA ARG A 367 -4.77 10.72 4.54
C ARG A 367 -5.71 9.87 5.40
N ASN A 368 -6.68 9.20 4.80
CA ASN A 368 -7.61 8.27 5.45
C ASN A 368 -7.15 6.81 5.41
N ASN A 369 -6.00 6.52 4.81
CA ASN A 369 -5.47 5.18 4.55
C ASN A 369 -6.47 4.28 3.80
N VAL A 370 -7.17 4.88 2.83
CA VAL A 370 -8.13 4.19 1.96
C VAL A 370 -7.49 4.02 0.58
N SER A 371 -7.49 2.79 0.09
CA SER A 371 -7.17 2.49 -1.31
C SER A 371 -8.41 2.70 -2.17
N ILE A 372 -8.31 3.49 -3.24
CA ILE A 372 -9.38 3.65 -4.23
C ILE A 372 -9.04 2.80 -5.45
N THR A 373 -9.93 1.89 -5.81
CA THR A 373 -9.90 1.16 -7.08
C THR A 373 -11.04 1.62 -7.95
N VAL A 374 -10.77 1.91 -9.22
CA VAL A 374 -11.79 2.37 -10.18
C VAL A 374 -12.03 1.30 -11.24
N LEU A 375 -13.28 0.87 -11.35
CA LEU A 375 -13.82 0.08 -12.44
C LEU A 375 -14.60 1.01 -13.37
N HIS A 376 -13.93 1.46 -14.43
CA HIS A 376 -14.48 2.39 -15.41
C HIS A 376 -15.03 1.62 -16.60
N LEU A 377 -16.35 1.65 -16.79
CA LEU A 377 -17.05 0.93 -17.83
C LEU A 377 -16.95 1.73 -19.14
N LEU A 378 -16.19 1.24 -20.11
CA LEU A 378 -15.96 1.93 -21.37
C LEU A 378 -17.12 1.67 -22.34
N THR A 379 -18.34 2.10 -21.97
CA THR A 379 -19.57 1.85 -22.74
C THR A 379 -19.53 2.61 -24.07
N PRO A 380 -20.19 2.12 -25.13
CA PRO A 380 -20.19 2.82 -26.42
C PRO A 380 -20.70 4.27 -26.36
N LYS A 381 -21.62 4.56 -25.43
CA LYS A 381 -22.17 5.91 -25.24
C LYS A 381 -21.16 6.91 -24.68
N GLY A 382 -20.14 6.43 -23.97
CA GLY A 382 -19.13 7.27 -23.31
C GLY A 382 -17.88 7.54 -24.13
N VAL A 383 -17.83 7.16 -25.41
CA VAL A 383 -16.59 7.20 -26.22
C VAL A 383 -15.88 8.55 -26.20
N ASP A 384 -16.63 9.65 -26.27
CA ASP A 384 -16.10 11.02 -26.26
C ASP A 384 -15.61 11.45 -24.86
N ASN A 385 -16.00 10.73 -23.82
CA ASN A 385 -15.66 11.01 -22.43
C ASN A 385 -14.54 10.11 -21.89
N HIS A 386 -14.36 8.91 -22.45
CA HIS A 386 -13.47 7.88 -21.92
C HIS A 386 -12.03 8.34 -21.66
N GLU A 387 -11.45 9.15 -22.55
CA GLU A 387 -10.06 9.57 -22.42
C GLU A 387 -9.86 10.48 -21.21
N GLN A 388 -10.69 11.52 -21.09
CA GLN A 388 -10.65 12.46 -19.97
C GLN A 388 -10.99 11.76 -18.64
N ALA A 389 -12.02 10.91 -18.64
CA ALA A 389 -12.40 10.11 -17.49
C ALA A 389 -11.27 9.17 -17.04
N ARG A 390 -10.59 8.51 -17.98
CA ARG A 390 -9.46 7.62 -17.68
C ARG A 390 -8.31 8.36 -17.00
N GLU A 391 -7.96 9.55 -17.46
CA GLU A 391 -6.89 10.33 -16.85
C GLU A 391 -7.24 10.74 -15.42
N ALA A 392 -8.44 11.30 -15.24
CA ALA A 392 -8.97 11.68 -13.94
C ALA A 392 -9.01 10.50 -12.95
N TYR A 393 -9.44 9.33 -13.41
CA TYR A 393 -9.54 8.13 -12.57
C TYR A 393 -8.19 7.45 -12.29
N ARG A 394 -7.19 7.56 -13.17
CA ARG A 394 -5.82 7.12 -12.87
C ARG A 394 -5.20 7.95 -11.75
N ILE A 395 -5.38 9.27 -11.79
CA ILE A 395 -4.93 10.17 -10.71
C ILE A 395 -5.67 9.82 -9.41
N LEU A 396 -7.00 9.68 -9.47
CA LEU A 396 -7.82 9.35 -8.29
C LEU A 396 -7.41 8.02 -7.64
N SER A 397 -7.07 7.01 -8.44
CA SER A 397 -6.77 5.65 -7.98
C SER A 397 -5.28 5.35 -7.75
N ASN A 398 -4.42 6.35 -7.87
CA ASN A 398 -2.98 6.16 -7.65
C ASN A 398 -2.70 5.86 -6.18
N TYR A 399 -2.07 4.72 -5.91
CA TYR A 399 -1.68 4.31 -4.57
C TYR A 399 -0.14 4.36 -4.41
N PRO A 400 0.39 5.08 -3.39
CA PRO A 400 1.83 5.23 -3.20
C PRO A 400 2.58 3.89 -3.16
N GLY A 401 3.64 3.76 -3.95
CA GLY A 401 4.46 2.54 -4.05
C GLY A 401 3.83 1.37 -4.82
N VAL A 402 2.57 1.49 -5.25
CA VAL A 402 1.85 0.45 -6.01
C VAL A 402 1.49 0.94 -7.42
N GLY A 403 1.09 2.20 -7.55
CA GLY A 403 0.65 2.83 -8.80
C GLY A 403 -0.87 2.87 -8.95
N GLU A 404 -1.32 3.14 -10.18
CA GLU A 404 -2.74 3.32 -10.53
C GLU A 404 -3.54 2.02 -10.37
N LEU A 405 -4.60 2.06 -9.56
CA LEU A 405 -5.57 0.97 -9.37
C LEU A 405 -6.81 1.20 -10.24
N TYR A 406 -6.57 1.46 -11.52
CA TYR A 406 -7.59 1.72 -12.52
C TYR A 406 -7.75 0.51 -13.44
N TYR A 407 -8.99 0.16 -13.75
CA TYR A 407 -9.33 -0.82 -14.77
C TYR A 407 -10.46 -0.32 -15.67
N GLY A 408 -10.18 -0.28 -16.98
CA GLY A 408 -11.19 0.02 -18.00
C GLY A 408 -11.83 -1.27 -18.48
N VAL A 409 -13.14 -1.42 -18.27
CA VAL A 409 -13.90 -2.55 -18.79
C VAL A 409 -14.28 -2.24 -20.24
N GLU A 410 -13.60 -2.91 -21.17
CA GLU A 410 -13.83 -2.72 -22.61
C GLU A 410 -15.29 -2.93 -22.99
N ALA A 411 -15.82 -2.03 -23.83
CA ALA A 411 -17.20 -2.02 -24.31
C ALA A 411 -18.27 -1.95 -23.20
N GLY A 412 -17.88 -1.72 -21.94
CA GLY A 412 -18.78 -1.91 -20.81
C GLY A 412 -19.30 -3.35 -20.72
N ASP A 413 -18.53 -4.34 -21.13
CA ASP A 413 -18.99 -5.72 -21.14
C ASP A 413 -19.29 -6.20 -19.70
N VAL A 414 -20.53 -6.63 -19.47
CA VAL A 414 -21.03 -7.02 -18.12
C VAL A 414 -20.32 -8.28 -17.60
N GLU A 415 -19.91 -9.19 -18.48
CA GLU A 415 -19.17 -10.38 -18.08
C GLU A 415 -17.74 -10.04 -17.68
N LYS A 416 -17.04 -9.22 -18.48
CA LYS A 416 -15.70 -8.69 -18.15
C LYS A 416 -15.72 -7.87 -16.86
N PHE A 417 -16.74 -7.03 -16.68
CA PHE A 417 -16.97 -6.32 -15.42
C PHE A 417 -17.13 -7.31 -14.26
N GLY A 418 -17.95 -8.34 -14.43
CA GLY A 418 -18.12 -9.41 -13.43
C GLY A 418 -16.80 -10.08 -13.04
N LYS A 419 -15.95 -10.39 -14.02
CA LYS A 419 -14.61 -10.94 -13.77
C LYS A 419 -13.74 -9.97 -12.98
N ALA A 420 -13.75 -8.68 -13.33
CA ALA A 420 -12.98 -7.67 -12.61
C ALA A 420 -13.40 -7.52 -11.14
N VAL A 421 -14.71 -7.51 -10.87
CA VAL A 421 -15.23 -7.51 -9.49
C VAL A 421 -14.85 -8.80 -8.77
N ASP A 422 -14.92 -9.96 -9.43
CA ASP A 422 -14.48 -11.24 -8.86
C ASP A 422 -12.99 -11.22 -8.47
N VAL A 423 -12.11 -10.63 -9.30
CA VAL A 423 -10.68 -10.48 -9.02
C VAL A 423 -10.45 -9.66 -7.75
N LEU A 424 -11.05 -8.47 -7.69
CA LEU A 424 -10.96 -7.58 -6.52
C LEU A 424 -11.41 -8.29 -5.25
N SER A 425 -12.54 -8.99 -5.36
CA SER A 425 -13.17 -9.72 -4.28
C SER A 425 -12.29 -10.86 -3.74
N GLN A 426 -11.70 -11.64 -4.64
CA GLN A 426 -10.77 -12.72 -4.30
C GLN A 426 -9.52 -12.15 -3.62
N GLN A 427 -9.02 -11.02 -4.10
CA GLN A 427 -7.82 -10.40 -3.57
C GLN A 427 -8.02 -9.80 -2.17
N ILE A 428 -9.15 -9.13 -1.95
CA ILE A 428 -9.53 -8.63 -0.62
C ILE A 428 -9.75 -9.80 0.34
N SER A 429 -10.50 -10.82 -0.09
CA SER A 429 -10.73 -12.05 0.69
C SER A 429 -9.42 -12.79 1.01
N GLY A 430 -8.50 -12.85 0.03
CA GLY A 430 -7.17 -13.42 0.17
C GLY A 430 -6.30 -12.65 1.15
N SER A 431 -6.39 -11.32 1.15
CA SER A 431 -5.69 -10.45 2.11
C SER A 431 -6.23 -10.64 3.52
N VAL A 432 -7.55 -10.75 3.70
CA VAL A 432 -8.18 -11.08 4.99
C VAL A 432 -7.77 -12.47 5.47
N ARG A 433 -7.83 -13.49 4.60
CA ARG A 433 -7.38 -14.85 4.92
C ARG A 433 -5.91 -14.88 5.31
N THR A 434 -5.06 -14.19 4.55
CA THR A 434 -3.65 -14.04 4.86
C THR A 434 -3.50 -13.36 6.21
N ALA A 435 -4.23 -12.29 6.51
CA ALA A 435 -4.25 -11.66 7.83
C ALA A 435 -4.70 -12.60 8.95
N MET A 436 -5.61 -13.53 8.68
CA MET A 436 -6.00 -14.64 9.56
C MET A 436 -4.96 -15.78 9.62
N GLY A 437 -3.83 -15.62 8.93
CA GLY A 437 -2.75 -16.58 8.74
C GLY A 437 -3.14 -17.82 7.91
N LYS A 438 -4.31 -17.83 7.30
CA LYS A 438 -4.71 -18.88 6.34
C LYS A 438 -3.88 -18.66 5.07
N ALA A 439 -3.55 -19.73 4.37
CA ALA A 439 -2.91 -19.62 3.06
C ALA A 439 -3.66 -18.57 2.22
N GLY A 440 -2.92 -17.67 1.57
CA GLY A 440 -3.50 -16.68 0.66
C GLY A 440 -4.29 -17.36 -0.45
N VAL A 441 -5.15 -16.61 -1.13
CA VAL A 441 -5.71 -17.10 -2.40
C VAL A 441 -4.59 -16.95 -3.42
N THR A 442 -3.92 -18.05 -3.77
CA THR A 442 -3.07 -18.07 -4.96
C THR A 442 -4.02 -18.09 -6.15
N ARG A 443 -4.20 -16.94 -6.79
CA ARG A 443 -4.89 -16.88 -8.07
C ARG A 443 -4.02 -17.65 -9.08
N GLN A 444 -4.55 -18.75 -9.61
CA GLN A 444 -3.95 -19.36 -10.80
C GLN A 444 -4.10 -18.33 -11.92
N ALA A 445 -3.04 -18.08 -12.69
CA ALA A 445 -3.11 -17.26 -13.89
C ALA A 445 -4.24 -17.81 -14.76
N GLY A 446 -5.35 -17.07 -14.82
CA GLY A 446 -6.51 -17.43 -15.61
C GLY A 446 -6.33 -16.91 -17.03
N ASP A 447 -7.19 -17.37 -17.94
CA ASP A 447 -7.30 -16.96 -19.34
C ASP A 447 -7.86 -15.52 -19.49
N GLU A 448 -7.54 -14.62 -18.56
CA GLU A 448 -8.09 -13.26 -18.49
C GLU A 448 -7.21 -12.22 -19.22
N SER A 449 -7.70 -10.98 -19.32
CA SER A 449 -6.98 -9.94 -20.05
C SER A 449 -5.69 -9.52 -19.32
N PRO A 450 -4.60 -9.20 -20.04
CA PRO A 450 -3.33 -8.75 -19.42
C PRO A 450 -3.48 -7.54 -18.50
N SER A 451 -4.43 -6.65 -18.80
CA SER A 451 -4.77 -5.47 -17.99
C SER A 451 -5.37 -5.85 -16.64
N LEU A 452 -6.13 -6.94 -16.56
CA LEU A 452 -6.79 -7.39 -15.33
C LEU A 452 -5.81 -8.15 -14.43
N ASP A 453 -4.88 -8.90 -15.03
CA ASP A 453 -3.75 -9.50 -14.32
C ASP A 453 -2.82 -8.43 -13.73
N ALA A 454 -2.50 -7.39 -14.48
CA ALA A 454 -1.71 -6.27 -13.98
C ALA A 454 -2.39 -5.55 -12.80
N LEU A 455 -3.72 -5.39 -12.83
CA LEU A 455 -4.48 -4.87 -11.69
C LEU A 455 -4.38 -5.82 -10.49
N SER A 456 -4.58 -7.12 -10.72
CA SER A 456 -4.47 -8.15 -9.67
C SER A 456 -3.10 -8.13 -8.99
N GLU A 457 -2.01 -8.03 -9.76
CA GLU A 457 -0.66 -7.92 -9.24
C GLU A 457 -0.44 -6.66 -8.39
N LYS A 458 -0.97 -5.52 -8.84
CA LYS A 458 -0.91 -4.26 -8.08
C LYS A 458 -1.68 -4.37 -6.76
N LEU A 459 -2.89 -4.92 -6.79
CA LEU A 459 -3.68 -5.15 -5.58
C LEU A 459 -3.01 -6.15 -4.62
N ALA A 460 -2.23 -7.10 -5.14
CA ALA A 460 -1.39 -7.99 -4.35
C ALA A 460 -0.20 -7.31 -3.66
N ARG A 461 0.18 -6.12 -4.09
CA ARG A 461 1.26 -5.34 -3.45
C ARG A 461 0.76 -4.52 -2.26
N ILE A 462 -0.55 -4.31 -2.13
CA ILE A 462 -1.13 -3.51 -1.05
C ILE A 462 -1.05 -4.29 0.28
N GLY A 463 -0.12 -3.89 1.15
CA GLY A 463 -0.09 -4.31 2.56
C GLY A 463 0.64 -5.62 2.89
N ASN A 464 1.52 -6.12 2.02
CA ASN A 464 2.25 -7.37 2.27
C ASN A 464 3.65 -7.16 2.90
N ALA A 465 3.79 -7.65 4.13
CA ALA A 465 5.07 -7.87 4.79
C ALA A 465 5.44 -9.36 4.69
N LEU A 466 6.74 -9.67 4.59
CA LEU A 466 7.18 -11.07 4.62
C LEU A 466 6.75 -11.71 5.95
N ARG A 467 6.18 -12.90 5.88
CA ARG A 467 5.84 -13.71 7.06
C ARG A 467 6.81 -14.87 7.19
N ILE A 468 7.41 -14.97 8.36
CA ILE A 468 8.39 -16.00 8.71
C ILE A 468 7.81 -16.92 9.78
N GLN A 469 8.10 -18.22 9.69
CA GLN A 469 7.65 -19.19 10.67
C GLN A 469 8.41 -19.01 12.00
N TYR A 470 7.72 -18.48 13.01
CA TYR A 470 8.18 -18.34 14.38
C TYR A 470 8.22 -19.69 15.10
N LEU A 471 9.27 -19.91 15.88
CA LEU A 471 9.58 -21.20 16.48
C LEU A 471 9.42 -21.23 18.00
N LYS A 472 9.41 -20.07 18.66
CA LYS A 472 9.17 -20.05 20.11
C LYS A 472 7.69 -20.28 20.39
N LYS A 473 7.42 -21.19 21.32
CA LYS A 473 6.10 -21.46 21.88
C LYS A 473 6.04 -20.80 23.24
N ASP A 474 5.74 -19.51 23.28
CA ASP A 474 5.45 -18.79 24.52
C ASP A 474 3.94 -18.59 24.69
N LYS A 475 3.49 -18.23 25.90
CA LYS A 475 2.06 -17.92 26.17
C LYS A 475 1.64 -16.56 25.57
N GLN A 476 2.57 -15.78 25.04
CA GLN A 476 2.36 -14.41 24.57
C GLN A 476 2.12 -14.35 23.05
N GLY A 477 2.46 -15.41 22.31
CA GLY A 477 2.31 -15.50 20.86
C GLY A 477 3.43 -14.76 20.12
N PRO A 478 3.52 -14.92 18.79
CA PRO A 478 4.58 -14.31 17.98
C PRO A 478 4.57 -12.78 18.07
N PRO A 479 5.75 -12.13 18.09
CA PRO A 479 5.82 -10.68 18.08
C PRO A 479 5.29 -10.12 16.75
N SER A 480 4.59 -8.98 16.79
CA SER A 480 4.04 -8.34 15.58
C SER A 480 5.12 -7.90 14.58
N LEU A 481 6.35 -7.67 15.07
CA LEU A 481 7.55 -7.42 14.29
C LEU A 481 8.66 -8.31 14.85
N LEU A 482 9.28 -9.10 13.99
CA LEU A 482 10.46 -9.89 14.30
C LEU A 482 11.69 -9.25 13.67
N SER A 483 12.71 -9.00 14.48
CA SER A 483 14.06 -8.69 14.00
C SER A 483 14.98 -9.87 14.29
N ALA A 484 15.72 -10.33 13.29
CA ALA A 484 16.58 -11.49 13.41
C ALA A 484 17.77 -11.42 12.46
N TRP A 485 18.78 -12.23 12.73
CA TRP A 485 19.99 -12.38 11.92
C TRP A 485 19.91 -13.61 11.02
N VAL A 486 20.34 -13.45 9.77
CA VAL A 486 20.40 -14.51 8.76
C VAL A 486 21.77 -14.50 8.08
N LEU A 487 22.16 -15.64 7.54
CA LEU A 487 23.33 -15.80 6.67
C LEU A 487 22.85 -15.90 5.22
N ASP A 488 23.48 -15.17 4.31
CA ASP A 488 23.10 -15.16 2.89
C ASP A 488 23.55 -16.41 2.10
N HIS A 489 24.43 -17.22 2.69
CA HIS A 489 24.90 -18.51 2.18
C HIS A 489 24.52 -19.66 3.11
N SER A 490 24.57 -20.87 2.58
CA SER A 490 24.36 -22.09 3.35
C SER A 490 25.58 -22.40 4.21
N LEU A 491 25.38 -22.63 5.51
CA LEU A 491 26.47 -23.10 6.38
C LEU A 491 26.90 -24.54 6.03
N ARG A 492 25.99 -25.33 5.44
CA ARG A 492 26.27 -26.70 5.01
C ARG A 492 27.14 -26.71 3.76
N ASP A 493 26.75 -25.92 2.77
CA ASP A 493 27.40 -25.75 1.46
C ASP A 493 27.66 -24.25 1.18
N PRO A 494 28.82 -23.71 1.59
CA PRO A 494 29.15 -22.28 1.43
C PRO A 494 29.10 -21.75 0.00
N SER A 495 29.14 -22.62 -1.02
CA SER A 495 29.03 -22.22 -2.43
C SER A 495 27.61 -21.81 -2.82
N ARG A 496 26.60 -22.16 -2.00
CA ARG A 496 25.19 -21.91 -2.28
C ARG A 496 24.67 -20.71 -1.49
N LYS A 497 24.10 -19.76 -2.22
CA LYS A 497 23.27 -18.70 -1.64
C LYS A 497 21.92 -19.24 -1.20
N THR A 498 21.46 -18.81 -0.03
CA THR A 498 20.15 -19.16 0.51
C THR A 498 19.12 -18.04 0.32
N LEU A 499 19.59 -16.82 0.03
CA LEU A 499 18.79 -15.63 -0.26
C LEU A 499 19.55 -14.68 -1.18
N ASP A 500 18.85 -13.70 -1.72
CA ASP A 500 19.38 -12.60 -2.53
C ASP A 500 19.05 -11.25 -1.86
N VAL A 501 19.87 -10.24 -2.12
CA VAL A 501 19.63 -8.86 -1.65
C VAL A 501 19.05 -8.04 -2.78
N GLY A 502 17.84 -7.54 -2.59
CA GLY A 502 17.14 -6.67 -3.54
C GLY A 502 17.23 -5.20 -3.13
N VAL A 503 17.17 -4.29 -4.11
CA VAL A 503 17.02 -2.85 -3.90
C VAL A 503 15.59 -2.46 -4.26
N LEU A 504 14.88 -1.82 -3.33
CA LEU A 504 13.56 -1.26 -3.60
C LEU A 504 13.70 0.13 -4.20
N MET A 505 13.16 0.28 -5.41
CA MET A 505 13.23 1.49 -6.21
C MET A 505 11.84 1.89 -6.69
N THR A 506 11.57 3.18 -6.71
CA THR A 506 10.40 3.75 -7.39
C THR A 506 10.62 3.79 -8.90
N ARG A 507 9.54 3.96 -9.68
CA ARG A 507 9.61 4.07 -11.15
C ARG A 507 10.52 5.22 -11.60
N ASN A 508 10.46 6.36 -10.91
CA ASN A 508 11.30 7.52 -11.21
C ASN A 508 12.78 7.21 -10.95
N GLN A 509 13.09 6.56 -9.83
CA GLN A 509 14.47 6.13 -9.53
C GLN A 509 15.00 5.11 -10.53
N LEU A 510 14.13 4.22 -11.05
CA LEU A 510 14.51 3.27 -12.09
C LEU A 510 14.76 3.99 -13.43
N GLY A 511 13.95 4.98 -13.77
CA GLY A 511 14.15 5.86 -14.93
C GLY A 511 15.48 6.60 -14.86
N ASP A 512 15.78 7.24 -13.72
CA ASP A 512 17.06 7.92 -13.47
C ASP A 512 18.25 6.95 -13.56
N LEU A 513 18.11 5.74 -13.01
CA LEU A 513 19.14 4.71 -13.09
C LEU A 513 19.38 4.29 -14.54
N HIS A 514 18.30 4.04 -15.30
CA HIS A 514 18.40 3.71 -16.72
C HIS A 514 19.09 4.81 -17.50
N GLU A 515 18.70 6.07 -17.33
CA GLU A 515 19.33 7.21 -18.01
C GLU A 515 20.83 7.32 -17.66
N ARG A 516 21.19 7.17 -16.39
CA ARG A 516 22.58 7.21 -15.93
C ARG A 516 23.41 6.04 -16.46
N LEU A 517 22.86 4.83 -16.44
CA LEU A 517 23.53 3.64 -16.99
C LEU A 517 23.72 3.77 -18.49
N SER A 518 22.71 4.22 -19.23
CA SER A 518 22.81 4.47 -20.68
C SER A 518 23.88 5.52 -21.01
N LYS A 519 23.94 6.63 -20.25
CA LYS A 519 25.01 7.64 -20.39
C LYS A 519 26.40 7.08 -20.08
N THR A 520 26.50 6.23 -19.06
CA THR A 520 27.77 5.61 -18.65
C THR A 520 28.24 4.59 -19.70
N LEU A 521 27.34 3.76 -20.21
CA LEU A 521 27.64 2.79 -21.26
C LEU A 521 27.99 3.46 -22.58
N ALA A 522 27.39 4.61 -22.91
CA ALA A 522 27.76 5.41 -24.09
C ALA A 522 29.09 6.16 -23.93
N SER A 523 29.66 6.22 -22.72
CA SER A 523 30.97 6.81 -22.44
C SER A 523 32.12 5.80 -22.43
N PHE A 524 31.79 4.51 -22.57
CA PHE A 524 32.71 3.42 -22.91
C PHE A 524 32.59 3.14 -24.40
#